data_AF-A0A931QSJ0-F1
#
_entry.id   AF-A0A931QSJ0-F1
#
_cell.length_a   1.000
_cell.length_b   1.000
_cell.length_c   1.000
_cell.angle_alpha   90.00
_cell.angle_beta   90.00
_cell.angle_gamma   90.00
#
_symmetry.space_group_name_H-M   'P 1'
#
loop_
_entity.id
_entity.type
_entity.pdbx_description
1 polymer ?
#
loop_
_entity_poly.entity_id
_entity_poly.type
_entity_poly.pdbx_seq_one_letter_code
_entity_poly.pdbx_strand_id
1 'polypeptide(L)'
;MGYDFLKIREHITAVSKDTINHSQLTELVKISRLIIRSFIYNYRSNALKLLSNHGITLLDLSYDCIAEAFRRNQENKFFLIKKFISSLKEDIEDINETNLFRAYKSFLIKIASVQLSRLYSQYDPIGAKIIRNIKDAINEAALQKSEKFILKKELCGDILIVKECLPSEVVNEFPLERLEAEFSMDGKKLNVVNMLDQLYKILSEQAEYRKSVLLWDVVVLFKKYYGALYDNNFEINEDLLLSGIKTDGFEEVEIALLKQKIENFIKEKIFLDYLVKSKFNKEEAESVYSTITDIVSDLCSGVNTKETIYDYFSHHYQISKNDYLKNYKTRLEYLVKLVRSELSNYMLNET
;
A
#
# COMPACT_ATOMS: atom_id res chain seq x y z
N MET A 1 2.86 15.25 -12.39
CA MET A 1 3.65 15.57 -13.59
C MET A 1 3.26 14.63 -14.73
N GLY A 2 3.02 15.12 -15.94
CA GLY A 2 2.82 14.25 -17.11
C GLY A 2 4.14 13.62 -17.54
N TYR A 3 4.31 12.32 -17.35
CA TYR A 3 5.50 11.60 -17.81
C TYR A 3 5.61 11.68 -19.34
N ASP A 4 6.81 11.97 -19.84
CA ASP A 4 7.08 11.95 -21.27
C ASP A 4 7.19 10.50 -21.76
N PHE A 5 6.04 9.93 -22.15
CA PHE A 5 5.95 8.54 -22.61
C PHE A 5 6.83 8.26 -23.84
N LEU A 6 7.17 9.30 -24.61
CA LEU A 6 8.06 9.20 -25.76
C LEU A 6 9.47 8.80 -25.31
N LYS A 7 10.00 9.42 -24.25
CA LYS A 7 11.32 9.06 -23.70
C LYS A 7 11.39 7.62 -23.21
N ILE A 8 10.32 7.12 -22.62
CA ILE A 8 10.26 5.73 -22.16
C ILE A 8 10.37 4.77 -23.35
N ARG A 9 9.67 5.06 -24.45
CA ARG A 9 9.80 4.31 -25.70
C ARG A 9 11.26 4.34 -26.18
N GLU A 10 11.84 5.53 -26.33
CA GLU A 10 13.22 5.70 -26.80
C GLU A 10 14.21 4.87 -25.98
N HIS A 11 14.13 4.95 -24.65
CA HIS A 11 15.04 4.23 -23.77
C HIS A 11 14.84 2.72 -23.82
N ILE A 12 13.60 2.22 -23.81
CA ILE A 12 13.32 0.78 -23.92
C ILE A 12 13.76 0.24 -25.28
N THR A 13 13.53 0.98 -26.37
CA THR A 13 14.02 0.65 -27.71
C THR A 13 15.54 0.57 -27.75
N ALA A 14 16.24 1.53 -27.12
CA ALA A 14 17.69 1.51 -27.01
C ALA A 14 18.21 0.31 -26.19
N VAL A 15 17.50 -0.12 -25.14
CA VAL A 15 17.80 -1.38 -24.43
C VAL A 15 17.66 -2.59 -25.33
N SER A 16 16.59 -2.65 -26.15
CA SER A 16 16.35 -3.76 -27.08
C SER A 16 17.51 -3.94 -28.07
N LYS A 17 17.95 -2.81 -28.63
CA LYS A 17 18.99 -2.70 -29.66
C LYS A 17 20.42 -2.75 -29.08
N ASP A 18 20.58 -2.89 -27.75
CA ASP A 18 21.87 -2.81 -27.04
C ASP A 18 22.64 -1.49 -27.30
N THR A 19 21.93 -0.40 -27.64
CA THR A 19 22.52 0.92 -27.95
C THR A 19 22.33 1.94 -26.84
N ILE A 20 21.76 1.54 -25.70
CA ILE A 20 21.48 2.45 -24.58
C ILE A 20 22.76 3.04 -23.97
N ASN A 21 22.82 4.36 -23.87
CA ASN A 21 23.93 5.04 -23.22
C ASN A 21 23.71 5.19 -21.70
N HIS A 22 24.74 5.63 -20.97
CA HIS A 22 24.68 5.74 -19.51
C HIS A 22 23.60 6.71 -19.00
N SER A 23 23.39 7.84 -19.70
CA SER A 23 22.38 8.83 -19.33
C SER A 23 20.97 8.28 -19.50
N GLN A 24 20.68 7.68 -20.65
CA GLN A 24 19.41 7.03 -20.96
C GLN A 24 19.10 5.90 -19.97
N LEU A 25 20.11 5.07 -19.66
CA LEU A 25 19.97 4.00 -18.69
C LEU A 25 19.65 4.55 -17.29
N THR A 26 20.33 5.61 -16.88
CA THR A 26 20.10 6.26 -15.58
C THR A 26 18.68 6.81 -15.49
N GLU A 27 18.20 7.47 -16.54
CA GLU A 27 16.83 8.00 -16.60
C GLU A 27 15.79 6.86 -16.57
N LEU A 28 15.99 5.80 -17.36
CA LEU A 28 15.09 4.65 -17.37
C LEU A 28 15.05 3.93 -16.01
N VAL A 29 16.18 3.79 -15.33
CA VAL A 29 16.26 3.24 -13.97
C VAL A 29 15.53 4.15 -12.98
N LYS A 30 15.69 5.47 -13.06
CA LYS A 30 14.97 6.42 -12.20
C LYS A 30 13.46 6.30 -12.36
N ILE A 31 12.96 6.29 -13.60
CA ILE A 31 11.53 6.13 -13.90
C ILE A 31 11.02 4.78 -13.38
N SER A 32 11.77 3.70 -13.63
CA SER A 32 11.40 2.36 -13.16
C SER A 32 11.32 2.29 -11.64
N ARG A 33 12.26 2.95 -10.94
CA ARG A 33 12.28 3.00 -9.48
C ARG A 33 11.06 3.72 -8.95
N LEU A 34 10.63 4.82 -9.58
CA LEU A 34 9.40 5.53 -9.19
C LEU A 34 8.16 4.65 -9.38
N ILE A 35 8.06 3.93 -10.50
CA ILE A 35 6.95 3.00 -10.75
C ILE A 35 6.91 1.89 -9.70
N ILE A 36 8.06 1.26 -9.43
CA ILE A 36 8.17 0.17 -8.46
C ILE A 36 7.88 0.69 -7.05
N ARG A 37 8.50 1.81 -6.64
CA ARG A 37 8.27 2.41 -5.32
C ARG A 37 6.80 2.76 -5.12
N SER A 38 6.17 3.37 -6.11
CA SER A 38 4.73 3.68 -6.07
C SER A 38 3.88 2.41 -5.93
N PHE A 39 4.21 1.34 -6.66
CA PHE A 39 3.53 0.06 -6.51
C PHE A 39 3.72 -0.54 -5.11
N ILE A 40 4.97 -0.64 -4.62
CA ILE A 40 5.26 -1.24 -3.31
C ILE A 40 4.64 -0.41 -2.19
N TYR A 41 4.72 0.92 -2.26
CA TYR A 41 4.08 1.81 -1.28
C TYR A 41 2.56 1.56 -1.18
N ASN A 42 1.91 1.31 -2.31
CA ASN A 42 0.47 1.03 -2.37
C ASN A 42 0.10 -0.43 -2.09
N TYR A 43 1.10 -1.30 -1.88
CA TYR A 43 0.87 -2.71 -1.64
C TYR A 43 0.39 -2.91 -0.19
N ARG A 44 -0.92 -2.74 0.06
CA ARG A 44 -1.57 -2.88 1.37
C ARG A 44 -1.49 -4.32 1.87
N SER A 45 -0.38 -4.66 2.51
CA SER A 45 -0.15 -5.99 3.05
C SER A 45 0.65 -5.95 4.35
N ASN A 46 0.34 -6.91 5.22
CA ASN A 46 1.18 -7.22 6.38
C ASN A 46 2.59 -7.69 5.98
N ALA A 47 2.81 -8.05 4.71
CA ALA A 47 4.14 -8.38 4.20
C ALA A 47 5.10 -7.18 4.26
N LEU A 48 4.65 -5.96 3.96
CA LEU A 48 5.52 -4.77 4.10
C LEU A 48 5.86 -4.48 5.56
N LYS A 49 4.89 -4.65 6.47
CA LYS A 49 5.12 -4.51 7.91
C LYS A 49 6.13 -5.56 8.41
N LEU A 50 5.98 -6.80 7.98
CA LEU A 50 6.91 -7.89 8.29
C LEU A 50 8.33 -7.56 7.80
N LEU A 51 8.48 -7.14 6.55
CA LEU A 51 9.78 -6.81 5.97
C LEU A 51 10.43 -5.61 6.68
N SER A 52 9.63 -4.60 7.03
CA SER A 52 10.08 -3.44 7.83
C SER A 52 10.57 -3.86 9.22
N ASN A 53 9.88 -4.80 9.89
CA ASN A 53 10.31 -5.35 11.18
C ASN A 53 11.66 -6.10 11.09
N HIS A 54 12.01 -6.60 9.90
CA HIS A 54 13.31 -7.19 9.62
C HIS A 54 14.34 -6.19 9.07
N GLY A 55 14.07 -4.89 9.18
CA GLY A 55 14.99 -3.83 8.80
C GLY A 55 15.08 -3.56 7.30
N ILE A 56 14.19 -4.14 6.48
CA ILE A 56 14.16 -3.90 5.04
C ILE A 56 13.34 -2.65 4.75
N THR A 57 13.96 -1.64 4.17
CA THR A 57 13.26 -0.41 3.80
C THR A 57 12.56 -0.53 2.45
N LEU A 58 11.58 0.35 2.21
CA LEU A 58 10.93 0.48 0.90
C LEU A 58 11.95 0.78 -0.22
N LEU A 59 13.01 1.53 0.12
CA LEU A 59 14.07 1.89 -0.81
C LEU A 59 14.90 0.66 -1.19
N ASP A 60 15.26 -0.16 -0.21
CA ASP A 60 15.99 -1.42 -0.44
C ASP A 60 15.19 -2.35 -1.35
N LEU A 61 13.89 -2.53 -1.06
CA LEU A 61 12.99 -3.34 -1.90
C LEU A 61 12.92 -2.80 -3.33
N SER A 62 12.86 -1.48 -3.49
CA SER A 62 12.83 -0.85 -4.80
C SER A 62 14.12 -1.11 -5.57
N TYR A 63 15.28 -1.01 -4.91
CA TYR A 63 16.57 -1.32 -5.52
C TYR A 63 16.74 -2.80 -5.84
N ASP A 64 16.27 -3.71 -5.00
CA ASP A 64 16.28 -5.15 -5.28
C ASP A 64 15.44 -5.50 -6.52
N CYS A 65 14.26 -4.88 -6.65
CA CYS A 65 13.41 -5.05 -7.82
C CYS A 65 14.06 -4.49 -9.09
N ILE A 66 14.71 -3.33 -8.98
CA ILE A 66 15.47 -2.71 -10.08
C ILE A 66 16.65 -3.59 -10.48
N ALA A 67 17.42 -4.09 -9.52
CA ALA A 67 18.56 -4.96 -9.75
C ALA A 67 18.14 -6.23 -10.50
N GLU A 68 16.99 -6.81 -10.14
CA GLU A 68 16.42 -7.93 -10.89
C GLU A 68 15.99 -7.51 -12.30
N ALA A 69 15.20 -6.44 -12.43
CA ALA A 69 14.67 -5.98 -13.72
C ALA A 69 15.76 -5.62 -14.74
N PHE A 70 16.83 -4.99 -14.28
CA PHE A 70 17.97 -4.55 -15.08
C PHE A 70 19.15 -5.54 -15.01
N ARG A 71 18.94 -6.77 -14.53
CA ARG A 71 19.99 -7.78 -14.47
C ARG A 71 20.54 -8.06 -15.88
N ARG A 72 21.86 -8.01 -15.99
CA ARG A 72 22.58 -8.39 -17.20
C ARG A 72 22.93 -9.89 -17.17
N ASN A 73 22.89 -10.54 -18.31
CA ASN A 73 23.38 -11.91 -18.47
C ASN A 73 24.90 -11.95 -18.67
N GLN A 74 25.46 -13.13 -18.92
CA GLN A 74 26.89 -13.31 -19.19
C GLN A 74 27.38 -12.55 -20.45
N GLU A 75 26.49 -12.26 -21.39
CA GLU A 75 26.78 -11.46 -22.59
C GLU A 75 26.61 -9.95 -22.36
N ASN A 76 26.44 -9.51 -21.11
CA ASN A 76 26.23 -8.12 -20.72
C ASN A 76 24.91 -7.50 -21.29
N LYS A 77 23.92 -8.34 -21.63
CA LYS A 77 22.61 -7.92 -22.18
C LYS A 77 21.53 -7.90 -21.10
N PHE A 78 20.60 -6.97 -21.20
CA PHE A 78 19.45 -6.83 -20.30
C PHE A 78 18.36 -7.89 -20.59
N PHE A 79 18.62 -9.12 -20.15
CA PHE A 79 17.82 -10.29 -20.50
C PHE A 79 16.32 -10.15 -20.18
N LEU A 80 15.94 -9.66 -18.99
CA LEU A 80 14.52 -9.56 -18.63
C LEU A 80 13.77 -8.50 -19.42
N ILE A 81 14.40 -7.35 -19.66
CA ILE A 81 13.82 -6.29 -20.48
C ILE A 81 13.66 -6.79 -21.93
N LYS A 82 14.67 -7.45 -22.49
CA LYS A 82 14.56 -8.05 -23.82
C LYS A 82 13.46 -9.11 -23.90
N LYS A 83 13.36 -9.97 -22.89
CA LYS A 83 12.28 -10.97 -22.80
C LYS A 83 10.90 -10.32 -22.74
N PHE A 84 10.77 -9.21 -22.01
CA PHE A 84 9.56 -8.41 -21.99
C PHE A 84 9.22 -7.86 -23.37
N ILE A 85 10.17 -7.22 -24.05
CA ILE A 85 9.97 -6.66 -25.40
C ILE A 85 9.56 -7.77 -26.38
N SER A 86 10.23 -8.92 -26.36
CA SER A 86 9.87 -10.06 -27.21
C SER A 86 8.51 -10.69 -26.88
N SER A 87 7.93 -10.38 -25.72
CA SER A 87 6.60 -10.85 -25.32
C SER A 87 5.46 -9.92 -25.77
N LEU A 88 5.80 -8.75 -26.34
CA LEU A 88 4.83 -7.86 -26.94
C LEU A 88 4.29 -8.48 -28.24
N LYS A 89 3.01 -8.24 -28.55
CA LYS A 89 2.36 -8.80 -29.75
C LYS A 89 2.73 -8.08 -31.04
N GLU A 90 3.20 -6.85 -30.91
CA GLU A 90 3.49 -5.90 -31.98
C GLU A 90 4.93 -5.38 -31.78
N ASP A 91 5.53 -4.82 -32.84
CA ASP A 91 6.83 -4.17 -32.72
C ASP A 91 6.72 -2.95 -31.79
N ILE A 92 7.79 -2.67 -31.05
CA ILE A 92 7.83 -1.57 -30.09
C ILE A 92 7.62 -0.21 -30.75
N GLU A 93 8.00 -0.07 -32.02
CA GLU A 93 7.81 1.16 -32.79
C GLU A 93 6.33 1.38 -33.16
N ASP A 94 5.54 0.31 -33.29
CA ASP A 94 4.13 0.38 -33.70
C ASP A 94 3.16 0.56 -32.53
N ILE A 95 3.57 0.19 -31.31
CA ILE A 95 2.72 0.29 -30.11
C ILE A 95 2.58 1.76 -29.70
N ASN A 96 1.37 2.24 -29.45
CA ASN A 96 1.14 3.58 -28.87
C ASN A 96 1.91 3.79 -27.54
N GLU A 97 2.48 4.97 -27.32
CA GLU A 97 3.35 5.29 -26.17
C GLU A 97 2.69 4.98 -24.83
N THR A 98 1.40 5.30 -24.70
CA THR A 98 0.64 5.05 -23.47
C THR A 98 0.45 3.56 -23.21
N ASN A 99 0.20 2.79 -24.27
CA ASN A 99 0.05 1.34 -24.18
C ASN A 99 1.39 0.66 -23.88
N LEU A 100 2.49 1.13 -24.49
CA LEU A 100 3.83 0.66 -24.18
C LEU A 100 4.20 0.94 -22.72
N PHE A 101 3.91 2.16 -22.23
CA PHE A 101 4.10 2.52 -20.83
C PHE A 101 3.30 1.61 -19.89
N ARG A 102 2.02 1.34 -20.19
CA ARG A 102 1.18 0.43 -19.40
C ARG A 102 1.73 -0.99 -19.37
N ALA A 103 2.22 -1.48 -20.50
CA ALA A 103 2.85 -2.80 -20.60
C ALA A 103 4.15 -2.85 -19.78
N TYR A 104 4.99 -1.82 -19.90
CA TYR A 104 6.24 -1.71 -19.14
C TYR A 104 6.01 -1.61 -17.64
N LYS A 105 5.06 -0.77 -17.22
CA LYS A 105 4.60 -0.69 -15.82
C LYS A 105 4.16 -2.05 -15.29
N SER A 106 3.35 -2.78 -16.07
CA SER A 106 2.87 -4.11 -15.70
C SER A 106 4.02 -5.13 -15.57
N PHE A 107 5.03 -5.05 -16.43
CA PHE A 107 6.25 -5.84 -16.33
C PHE A 107 7.01 -5.55 -15.02
N LEU A 108 7.24 -4.29 -14.68
CA LEU A 108 7.91 -3.90 -13.44
C LEU A 108 7.13 -4.34 -12.20
N ILE A 109 5.80 -4.16 -12.20
CA ILE A 109 4.91 -4.62 -11.11
C ILE A 109 5.00 -6.13 -10.94
N LYS A 110 5.06 -6.89 -12.03
CA LYS A 110 5.20 -8.35 -11.99
C LYS A 110 6.52 -8.76 -11.32
N ILE A 111 7.63 -8.08 -11.65
CA ILE A 111 8.92 -8.31 -10.99
C ILE A 111 8.82 -7.98 -9.50
N ALA A 112 8.29 -6.81 -9.15
CA ALA A 112 8.15 -6.39 -7.76
C ALA A 112 7.28 -7.36 -6.94
N SER A 113 6.17 -7.81 -7.51
CA SER A 113 5.29 -8.82 -6.88
C SER A 113 6.02 -10.13 -6.59
N VAL A 114 6.86 -10.61 -7.51
CA VAL A 114 7.66 -11.83 -7.33
C VAL A 114 8.71 -11.64 -6.24
N GLN A 115 9.39 -10.49 -6.23
CA GLN A 115 10.39 -10.19 -5.20
C GLN A 115 9.77 -10.08 -3.81
N LEU A 116 8.66 -9.37 -3.68
CA LEU A 116 7.90 -9.28 -2.42
C LEU A 116 7.45 -10.66 -1.94
N SER A 117 6.92 -11.49 -2.84
CA SER A 117 6.49 -12.86 -2.49
C SER A 117 7.67 -13.74 -2.07
N ARG A 118 8.84 -13.59 -2.70
CA ARG A 118 10.07 -14.33 -2.34
C ARG A 118 10.55 -13.93 -0.95
N LEU A 119 10.71 -12.64 -0.70
CA LEU A 119 11.17 -12.13 0.60
C LEU A 119 10.18 -12.50 1.70
N TYR A 120 8.88 -12.33 1.46
CA TYR A 120 7.85 -12.76 2.38
C TYR A 120 7.96 -14.26 2.71
N SER A 121 8.19 -15.12 1.71
CA SER A 121 8.34 -16.57 1.95
C SER A 121 9.59 -16.93 2.77
N GLN A 122 10.61 -16.08 2.74
CA GLN A 122 11.81 -16.24 3.57
C GLN A 122 11.53 -15.84 5.03
N TYR A 123 10.80 -14.75 5.26
CA TYR A 123 10.53 -14.24 6.61
C TYR A 123 9.29 -14.85 7.29
N ASP A 124 8.30 -15.30 6.51
CA ASP A 124 7.11 -16.02 7.00
C ASP A 124 6.77 -17.24 6.14
N PRO A 125 7.54 -18.35 6.28
CA PRO A 125 7.31 -19.58 5.54
C PRO A 125 5.92 -20.20 5.81
N ILE A 126 5.39 -20.03 7.02
CA ILE A 126 4.07 -20.56 7.41
C ILE A 126 2.99 -19.83 6.63
N GLY A 127 3.00 -18.50 6.66
CA GLY A 127 2.06 -17.69 5.91
C GLY A 127 2.17 -17.92 4.40
N ALA A 128 3.38 -18.14 3.86
CA ALA A 128 3.56 -18.49 2.45
C ALA A 128 2.94 -19.85 2.10
N LYS A 129 3.09 -20.85 2.99
CA LYS A 129 2.42 -22.15 2.87
C LYS A 129 0.91 -22.01 2.90
N ILE A 130 0.36 -21.15 3.77
CA ILE A 130 -1.08 -20.87 3.84
C ILE A 130 -1.58 -20.24 2.53
N ILE A 131 -0.91 -19.20 2.02
CA ILE A 131 -1.25 -18.57 0.73
C ILE A 131 -1.28 -19.61 -0.39
N ARG A 132 -0.25 -20.45 -0.48
CA ARG A 132 -0.18 -21.50 -1.50
C ARG A 132 -1.35 -22.46 -1.36
N ASN A 133 -1.60 -22.97 -0.16
CA ASN A 133 -2.70 -23.91 0.09
C ASN A 133 -4.07 -23.30 -0.21
N ILE A 134 -4.28 -22.00 0.06
CA ILE A 134 -5.52 -21.29 -0.32
C ILE A 134 -5.66 -21.25 -1.84
N LYS A 135 -4.60 -20.85 -2.56
CA LYS A 135 -4.58 -20.80 -4.03
C LYS A 135 -4.84 -22.17 -4.65
N ASP A 136 -4.18 -23.21 -4.12
CA ASP A 136 -4.36 -24.59 -4.59
C ASP A 136 -5.80 -25.07 -4.37
N ALA A 137 -6.38 -24.83 -3.18
CA ALA A 137 -7.76 -25.20 -2.87
C ALA A 137 -8.78 -24.48 -3.77
N ILE A 138 -8.58 -23.20 -4.07
CA ILE A 138 -9.44 -22.45 -4.98
C ILE A 138 -9.33 -23.00 -6.41
N ASN A 139 -8.11 -23.26 -6.89
CA ASN A 139 -7.90 -23.82 -8.23
C ASN A 139 -8.50 -25.22 -8.36
N GLU A 140 -8.36 -26.06 -7.34
CA GLU A 140 -8.97 -27.39 -7.31
C GLU A 140 -10.50 -27.31 -7.33
N ALA A 141 -11.10 -26.42 -6.54
CA ALA A 141 -12.54 -26.19 -6.54
C ALA A 141 -13.04 -25.64 -7.90
N ALA A 142 -12.26 -24.79 -8.56
CA ALA A 142 -12.57 -24.29 -9.90
C ALA A 142 -12.60 -25.43 -10.93
N LEU A 143 -11.62 -26.35 -10.89
CA LEU A 143 -11.60 -27.54 -11.74
C LEU A 143 -12.80 -28.46 -11.49
N GLN A 144 -13.24 -28.58 -10.23
CA GLN A 144 -14.40 -29.37 -9.82
C GLN A 144 -15.75 -28.64 -10.00
N LYS A 145 -15.75 -27.39 -10.50
CA LYS A 145 -16.93 -26.52 -10.60
C LYS A 145 -17.67 -26.29 -9.27
N SER A 146 -16.96 -26.39 -8.16
CA SER A 146 -17.46 -26.18 -6.78
C SER A 146 -16.88 -24.89 -6.16
N GLU A 147 -16.41 -23.96 -6.99
CA GLU A 147 -15.75 -22.72 -6.59
C GLU A 147 -16.68 -21.77 -5.81
N LYS A 148 -16.40 -21.63 -4.52
CA LYS A 148 -17.03 -20.65 -3.61
C LYS A 148 -16.40 -19.26 -3.73
N PHE A 149 -15.13 -19.21 -4.10
CA PHE A 149 -14.34 -17.99 -4.17
C PHE A 149 -13.69 -17.79 -5.53
N ILE A 150 -13.52 -16.54 -5.90
CA ILE A 150 -12.67 -16.08 -7.01
C ILE A 150 -11.51 -15.31 -6.40
N LEU A 151 -10.30 -15.62 -6.86
CA LEU A 151 -9.12 -14.82 -6.54
C LEU A 151 -8.92 -13.75 -7.61
N LYS A 152 -9.04 -12.48 -7.22
CA LYS A 152 -8.81 -11.34 -8.10
C LYS A 152 -7.51 -10.65 -7.72
N LYS A 153 -6.69 -10.34 -8.72
CA LYS A 153 -5.50 -9.50 -8.53
C LYS A 153 -5.88 -8.04 -8.60
N GLU A 154 -5.57 -7.29 -7.56
CA GLU A 154 -5.70 -5.83 -7.54
C GLU A 154 -4.35 -5.16 -7.26
N LEU A 155 -4.27 -3.84 -7.47
CA LEU A 155 -3.04 -3.08 -7.23
C LEU A 155 -2.58 -3.16 -5.76
N CYS A 156 -3.53 -3.28 -4.83
CA CYS A 156 -3.27 -3.35 -3.39
C CYS A 156 -2.97 -4.78 -2.89
N GLY A 157 -3.10 -5.80 -3.74
CA GLY A 157 -2.92 -7.21 -3.35
C GLY A 157 -3.92 -8.15 -4.00
N ASP A 158 -3.80 -9.44 -3.64
CA ASP A 158 -4.78 -10.46 -4.02
C ASP A 158 -6.03 -10.33 -3.12
N ILE A 159 -7.21 -10.29 -3.72
CA ILE A 159 -8.51 -10.22 -3.03
C ILE A 159 -9.26 -11.52 -3.28
N LEU A 160 -9.83 -12.06 -2.20
CA LEU A 160 -10.71 -13.21 -2.23
C LEU A 160 -12.16 -12.73 -2.27
N ILE A 161 -12.91 -13.09 -3.31
CA ILE A 161 -14.29 -12.63 -3.55
C ILE A 161 -15.24 -13.81 -3.57
N VAL A 162 -16.37 -13.73 -2.87
CA VAL A 162 -17.42 -14.75 -2.94
C VAL A 162 -18.04 -14.77 -4.35
N LYS A 163 -17.94 -15.91 -5.04
CA LYS A 163 -18.30 -16.04 -6.47
C LYS A 163 -19.74 -15.65 -6.77
N GLU A 164 -20.68 -16.08 -5.92
CA GLU A 164 -22.12 -15.91 -6.12
C GLU A 164 -22.61 -14.47 -5.89
N CYS A 165 -21.70 -13.52 -5.60
CA CYS A 165 -22.05 -12.20 -5.10
C CYS A 165 -21.42 -11.02 -5.88
N LEU A 166 -21.22 -11.18 -7.19
CA LEU A 166 -20.76 -10.10 -8.09
C LEU A 166 -21.95 -9.30 -8.68
N PRO A 167 -21.95 -7.96 -8.66
CA PRO A 167 -21.33 -7.01 -7.73
C PRO A 167 -22.36 -6.45 -6.74
N SER A 168 -22.12 -6.62 -5.44
CA SER A 168 -22.90 -5.93 -4.39
C SER A 168 -22.64 -4.41 -4.45
N GLU A 169 -23.70 -3.61 -4.39
CA GLU A 169 -23.64 -2.13 -4.30
C GLU A 169 -22.98 -1.61 -3.01
N VAL A 170 -22.63 -2.50 -2.09
CA VAL A 170 -22.06 -2.16 -0.79
C VAL A 170 -20.60 -1.72 -0.94
N VAL A 171 -20.30 -0.51 -0.43
CA VAL A 171 -18.99 0.13 -0.59
C VAL A 171 -18.01 -0.22 0.54
N ASN A 172 -18.51 -0.65 1.70
CA ASN A 172 -17.67 -0.82 2.89
C ASN A 172 -16.95 -2.18 2.90
N GLU A 173 -15.66 -2.16 3.21
CA GLU A 173 -14.86 -3.37 3.41
C GLU A 173 -15.29 -4.12 4.69
N PHE A 174 -15.16 -5.44 4.69
CA PHE A 174 -15.46 -6.25 5.88
C PHE A 174 -14.35 -6.02 6.93
N PRO A 175 -14.64 -5.49 8.14
CA PRO A 175 -13.61 -5.19 9.14
C PRO A 175 -12.93 -6.46 9.64
N LEU A 176 -11.59 -6.44 9.71
CA LEU A 176 -10.81 -7.59 10.16
C LEU A 176 -11.18 -8.02 11.58
N GLU A 177 -11.40 -7.06 12.48
CA GLU A 177 -11.71 -7.34 13.89
C GLU A 177 -13.04 -8.10 14.02
N ARG A 178 -14.02 -7.73 13.19
CA ARG A 178 -15.30 -8.44 13.12
C ARG A 178 -15.12 -9.83 12.52
N LEU A 179 -14.30 -9.95 11.49
CA LEU A 179 -14.04 -11.23 10.84
C LEU A 179 -13.38 -12.19 11.83
N GLU A 180 -12.41 -11.71 12.59
CA GLU A 180 -11.75 -12.48 13.65
C GLU A 180 -12.70 -12.90 14.76
N ALA A 181 -13.63 -12.02 15.18
CA ALA A 181 -14.61 -12.34 16.21
C ALA A 181 -15.64 -13.38 15.75
N GLU A 182 -16.04 -13.36 14.47
CA GLU A 182 -17.03 -14.28 13.90
C GLU A 182 -16.41 -15.61 13.45
N PHE A 183 -15.10 -15.67 13.28
CA PHE A 183 -14.41 -16.86 12.84
C PHE A 183 -14.16 -17.82 14.01
N SER A 184 -14.86 -18.96 14.02
CA SER A 184 -14.63 -20.08 14.96
C SER A 184 -14.50 -21.40 14.21
N MET A 185 -13.61 -22.26 14.71
CA MET A 185 -13.32 -23.60 14.17
C MET A 185 -13.71 -24.73 15.14
N ASP A 186 -14.56 -24.45 16.14
CA ASP A 186 -14.91 -25.40 17.20
C ASP A 186 -15.33 -26.78 16.63
N GLY A 187 -14.62 -27.82 17.04
CA GLY A 187 -14.91 -29.22 16.67
C GLY A 187 -14.56 -29.61 15.22
N LYS A 188 -14.01 -28.72 14.39
CA LYS A 188 -13.63 -29.03 13.00
C LYS A 188 -12.14 -29.36 12.86
N LYS A 189 -11.80 -30.25 11.92
CA LYS A 189 -10.41 -30.51 11.55
C LYS A 189 -9.78 -29.24 10.97
N LEU A 190 -8.65 -28.82 11.52
CA LEU A 190 -7.89 -27.65 11.05
C LEU A 190 -7.22 -27.96 9.71
N ASN A 191 -7.85 -27.54 8.62
CA ASN A 191 -7.26 -27.54 7.28
C ASN A 191 -7.80 -26.36 6.47
N VAL A 192 -7.08 -25.95 5.43
CA VAL A 192 -7.42 -24.76 4.62
C VAL A 192 -8.83 -24.86 4.02
N VAL A 193 -9.27 -26.03 3.57
CA VAL A 193 -10.59 -26.20 2.94
C VAL A 193 -11.71 -25.90 3.96
N ASN A 194 -11.64 -26.49 5.15
CA ASN A 194 -12.62 -26.24 6.22
C ASN A 194 -12.61 -24.78 6.69
N MET A 195 -11.43 -24.14 6.70
CA MET A 195 -11.29 -22.73 7.07
C MET A 195 -11.86 -21.80 5.99
N LEU A 196 -11.66 -22.12 4.71
CA LEU A 196 -12.31 -21.43 3.60
C LEU A 196 -13.83 -21.62 3.63
N ASP A 197 -14.33 -22.79 3.99
CA ASP A 197 -15.77 -23.03 4.16
C ASP A 197 -16.38 -22.16 5.26
N GLN A 198 -15.67 -22.04 6.39
CA GLN A 198 -16.08 -21.14 7.48
C GLN A 198 -16.05 -19.68 7.03
N LEU A 199 -14.99 -19.26 6.33
CA LEU A 199 -14.87 -17.91 5.78
C LEU A 199 -16.00 -17.60 4.79
N TYR A 200 -16.33 -18.55 3.90
CA TYR A 200 -17.43 -18.40 2.95
C TYR A 200 -18.75 -18.21 3.66
N LYS A 201 -19.03 -19.01 4.71
CA LYS A 201 -20.25 -18.87 5.51
C LYS A 201 -20.40 -17.45 6.06
N ILE A 202 -19.37 -16.95 6.74
CA ILE A 202 -19.36 -15.60 7.33
C ILE A 202 -19.59 -14.53 6.26
N LEU A 203 -18.80 -14.56 5.18
CA LEU A 203 -18.89 -13.56 4.11
C LEU A 203 -20.20 -13.64 3.31
N SER A 204 -20.86 -14.80 3.26
CA SER A 204 -22.09 -14.99 2.48
C SER A 204 -23.34 -14.63 3.26
N GLU A 205 -23.36 -14.89 4.57
CA GLU A 205 -24.51 -14.64 5.47
C GLU A 205 -24.63 -13.17 5.89
N GLN A 206 -23.52 -12.44 5.92
CA GLN A 206 -23.50 -11.01 6.22
C GLN A 206 -24.06 -10.15 5.06
N ALA A 207 -24.71 -9.03 5.39
CA ALA A 207 -25.31 -8.11 4.41
C ALA A 207 -24.73 -6.68 4.44
N GLU A 208 -23.93 -6.34 5.46
CA GLU A 208 -23.51 -4.96 5.75
C GLU A 208 -22.24 -4.54 5.00
N TYR A 209 -21.40 -5.50 4.60
CA TYR A 209 -20.10 -5.26 4.00
C TYR A 209 -19.96 -5.96 2.66
N ARG A 210 -18.88 -5.61 1.95
CA ARG A 210 -18.44 -6.32 0.75
C ARG A 210 -18.15 -7.78 1.09
N LYS A 211 -18.62 -8.67 0.21
CA LYS A 211 -18.35 -10.12 0.28
C LYS A 211 -16.99 -10.47 -0.31
N SER A 212 -15.99 -9.71 0.11
CA SER A 212 -14.61 -9.81 -0.33
C SER A 212 -13.67 -9.42 0.80
N VAL A 213 -12.52 -10.07 0.86
CA VAL A 213 -11.49 -9.82 1.87
C VAL A 213 -10.11 -9.88 1.24
N LEU A 214 -9.16 -9.10 1.74
CA LEU A 214 -7.76 -9.21 1.31
C LEU A 214 -7.24 -10.61 1.66
N LEU A 215 -6.52 -11.24 0.74
CA LEU A 215 -5.92 -12.55 0.99
C LEU A 215 -4.99 -12.51 2.22
N TRP A 216 -4.35 -11.38 2.45
CA TRP A 216 -3.46 -11.16 3.59
C TRP A 216 -4.16 -11.25 4.94
N ASP A 217 -5.36 -10.71 5.04
CA ASP A 217 -6.16 -10.75 6.27
C ASP A 217 -6.61 -12.19 6.56
N VAL A 218 -6.96 -12.93 5.52
CA VAL A 218 -7.25 -14.38 5.61
C VAL A 218 -6.03 -15.15 6.10
N VAL A 219 -4.82 -14.80 5.65
CA VAL A 219 -3.58 -15.45 6.10
C VAL A 219 -3.33 -15.19 7.58
N VAL A 220 -3.47 -13.93 8.03
CA VAL A 220 -3.33 -13.59 9.45
C VAL A 220 -4.34 -14.35 10.30
N LEU A 221 -5.60 -14.34 9.88
CA LEU A 221 -6.67 -15.10 10.52
C LEU A 221 -6.34 -16.59 10.59
N PHE A 222 -5.92 -17.19 9.47
CA PHE A 222 -5.64 -18.61 9.42
C PHE A 222 -4.41 -18.98 10.27
N LYS A 223 -3.39 -18.12 10.30
CA LYS A 223 -2.20 -18.32 11.15
C LYS A 223 -2.56 -18.48 12.62
N LYS A 224 -3.59 -17.81 13.15
CA LYS A 224 -4.04 -17.98 14.55
C LYS A 224 -4.41 -19.44 14.88
N TYR A 225 -4.96 -20.17 13.91
CA TYR A 225 -5.34 -21.58 14.09
C TYR A 225 -4.20 -22.55 13.76
N TYR A 226 -3.30 -22.20 12.83
CA TYR A 226 -2.08 -22.99 12.59
C TYR A 226 -1.06 -22.86 13.74
N GLY A 227 -1.02 -21.71 14.41
CA GLY A 227 -0.16 -21.39 15.55
C GLY A 227 -0.57 -22.06 16.87
N ALA A 228 -1.79 -22.59 17.00
CA ALA A 228 -2.20 -23.42 18.14
C ALA A 228 -1.43 -24.77 18.21
N LEU A 229 -0.63 -25.10 17.19
CA LEU A 229 0.26 -26.28 17.15
C LEU A 229 1.77 -25.92 17.12
N TYR A 230 2.13 -24.63 17.05
CA TYR A 230 3.52 -24.18 17.05
C TYR A 230 3.67 -23.00 18.00
N ASP A 231 4.25 -23.29 19.16
CA ASP A 231 4.43 -22.36 20.27
C ASP A 231 5.34 -21.18 19.90
N ASN A 232 4.89 -19.99 20.29
CA ASN A 232 5.57 -18.70 20.47
C ASN A 232 6.03 -17.81 19.30
N ASN A 233 5.68 -16.53 19.50
CA ASN A 233 6.24 -15.28 18.98
C ASN A 233 5.75 -14.74 17.64
N PHE A 234 4.55 -14.13 17.66
CA PHE A 234 4.27 -12.92 16.89
C PHE A 234 3.32 -12.03 17.71
N GLU A 235 3.86 -11.41 18.77
CA GLU A 235 3.23 -10.21 19.31
C GLU A 235 3.33 -9.11 18.24
N ILE A 236 2.20 -8.81 17.61
CA ILE A 236 2.05 -7.61 16.81
C ILE A 236 2.01 -6.45 17.81
N ASN A 237 3.18 -5.86 18.05
CA ASN A 237 3.28 -4.62 18.81
C ASN A 237 2.61 -3.51 17.97
N GLU A 238 1.48 -2.99 18.44
CA GLU A 238 0.72 -1.90 17.79
C GLU A 238 1.43 -0.53 17.91
N ASP A 239 2.44 -0.42 18.77
CA ASP A 239 3.13 0.84 19.09
C ASP A 239 4.31 1.21 18.16
N LEU A 240 4.46 0.57 17.00
CA LEU A 240 5.54 0.84 16.04
C LEU A 240 5.10 1.63 14.79
N LEU A 241 3.95 2.31 14.83
CA LEU A 241 3.42 3.10 13.71
C LEU A 241 4.08 4.48 13.53
N LEU A 242 5.08 4.84 14.36
CA LEU A 242 5.72 6.16 14.34
C LEU A 242 7.19 6.18 13.85
N SER A 243 7.79 5.06 13.45
CA SER A 243 9.22 5.03 13.06
C SER A 243 9.51 4.73 11.58
N GLY A 244 8.49 4.71 10.72
CA GLY A 244 8.63 4.16 9.35
C GLY A 244 8.72 5.16 8.19
N ILE A 245 8.41 6.45 8.38
CA ILE A 245 8.45 7.41 7.28
C ILE A 245 9.80 8.13 7.29
N LYS A 246 10.84 7.46 6.77
CA LYS A 246 12.02 8.18 6.26
C LYS A 246 11.67 8.70 4.87
N THR A 247 11.34 9.99 4.77
CA THR A 247 11.17 10.71 3.50
C THR A 247 12.53 11.01 2.86
N ASP A 248 13.36 9.99 2.64
CA ASP A 248 14.45 10.15 1.68
C ASP A 248 13.85 10.04 0.27
N GLY A 249 13.73 11.19 -0.40
CA GLY A 249 13.62 11.24 -1.85
C GLY A 249 12.48 12.05 -2.46
N PHE A 250 12.08 13.17 -1.87
CA PHE A 250 11.47 14.28 -2.63
C PHE A 250 12.52 15.40 -2.74
N GLU A 251 12.59 16.06 -3.90
CA GLU A 251 13.42 17.27 -4.02
C GLU A 251 12.78 18.39 -3.17
N GLU A 252 13.58 19.26 -2.52
CA GLU A 252 13.09 20.29 -1.56
C GLU A 252 11.96 21.16 -2.13
N VAL A 253 11.95 21.36 -3.45
CA VAL A 253 10.93 22.11 -4.19
C VAL A 253 9.58 21.37 -4.24
N GLU A 254 9.59 20.04 -4.41
CA GLU A 254 8.38 19.23 -4.44
C GLU A 254 7.72 19.16 -3.06
N ILE A 255 8.53 19.10 -1.99
CA ILE A 255 8.07 19.16 -0.60
C ILE A 255 7.39 20.50 -0.32
N ALA A 256 7.98 21.61 -0.77
CA ALA A 256 7.42 22.94 -0.57
C ALA A 256 6.05 23.11 -1.26
N LEU A 257 5.91 22.64 -2.50
CA LEU A 257 4.66 22.71 -3.26
C LEU A 257 3.55 21.82 -2.66
N LEU A 258 3.92 20.62 -2.19
CA LEU A 258 3.01 19.71 -1.52
C LEU A 258 2.50 20.32 -0.20
N LYS A 259 3.42 20.84 0.62
CA LYS A 259 3.11 21.52 1.88
C LYS A 259 2.11 22.67 1.65
N GLN A 260 2.36 23.52 0.66
CA GLN A 260 1.48 24.63 0.32
C GLN A 260 0.06 24.18 -0.07
N LYS A 261 -0.09 23.10 -0.84
CA LYS A 261 -1.41 22.58 -1.23
C LYS A 261 -2.20 22.02 -0.04
N ILE A 262 -1.54 21.29 0.85
CA ILE A 262 -2.18 20.72 2.04
C ILE A 262 -2.56 21.82 3.03
N GLU A 263 -1.69 22.81 3.21
CA GLU A 263 -1.99 24.00 4.01
C GLU A 263 -3.26 24.70 3.50
N ASN A 264 -3.37 24.92 2.18
CA ASN A 264 -4.56 25.52 1.58
C ASN A 264 -5.83 24.67 1.80
N PHE A 265 -5.73 23.36 1.62
CA PHE A 265 -6.83 22.42 1.86
C PHE A 265 -7.31 22.46 3.32
N ILE A 266 -6.37 22.44 4.27
CA ILE A 266 -6.70 22.48 5.69
C ILE A 266 -7.26 23.82 6.11
N LYS A 267 -6.73 24.92 5.56
CA LYS A 267 -7.24 26.26 5.80
C LYS A 267 -8.70 26.37 5.38
N GLU A 268 -9.03 25.88 4.18
CA GLU A 268 -10.41 25.84 3.68
C GLU A 268 -11.31 24.97 4.57
N LYS A 269 -10.83 23.79 4.97
CA LYS A 269 -11.58 22.88 5.86
C LYS A 269 -11.83 23.47 7.24
N ILE A 270 -10.83 24.06 7.89
CA ILE A 270 -11.00 24.71 9.19
C ILE A 270 -11.99 25.87 9.07
N PHE A 271 -11.88 26.67 8.00
CA PHE A 271 -12.78 27.80 7.77
C PHE A 271 -14.24 27.34 7.58
N LEU A 272 -14.50 26.43 6.64
CA LEU A 272 -15.86 26.04 6.27
C LEU A 272 -16.53 25.12 7.31
N ASP A 273 -15.79 24.15 7.86
CA ASP A 273 -16.38 23.10 8.70
C ASP A 273 -16.34 23.42 10.20
N TYR A 274 -15.51 24.38 10.61
CA TYR A 274 -15.33 24.69 12.03
C TYR A 274 -15.52 26.15 12.39
N LEU A 275 -15.01 27.11 11.61
CA LEU A 275 -15.20 28.54 11.92
C LEU A 275 -16.61 29.02 11.56
N VAL A 276 -17.06 28.80 10.31
CA VAL A 276 -18.40 29.20 9.86
C VAL A 276 -19.50 28.49 10.64
N LYS A 277 -19.27 27.24 11.03
CA LYS A 277 -20.19 26.44 11.85
C LYS A 277 -20.09 26.75 13.36
N SER A 278 -19.33 27.78 13.74
CA SER A 278 -19.12 28.23 15.14
C SER A 278 -18.62 27.13 16.09
N LYS A 279 -17.93 26.12 15.56
CA LYS A 279 -17.29 25.06 16.36
C LYS A 279 -15.95 25.50 16.93
N PHE A 280 -15.29 26.45 16.25
CA PHE A 280 -14.13 27.17 16.74
C PHE A 280 -14.41 28.67 16.65
N ASN A 281 -13.88 29.42 17.61
CA ASN A 281 -13.69 30.86 17.48
C ASN A 281 -12.46 31.14 16.59
N LYS A 282 -12.24 32.42 16.28
CA LYS A 282 -11.15 32.82 15.35
C LYS A 282 -9.76 32.42 15.85
N GLU A 283 -9.49 32.64 17.13
CA GLU A 283 -8.21 32.36 17.78
C GLU A 283 -7.94 30.84 17.85
N GLU A 284 -8.97 30.05 18.17
CA GLU A 284 -8.91 28.58 18.15
C GLU A 284 -8.65 28.05 16.74
N ALA A 285 -9.32 28.61 15.72
CA ALA A 285 -9.14 28.19 14.34
C ALA A 285 -7.71 28.49 13.83
N GLU A 286 -7.16 29.65 14.18
CA GLU A 286 -5.77 30.03 13.87
C GLU A 286 -4.78 29.09 14.58
N SER A 287 -5.02 28.78 15.85
CA SER A 287 -4.16 27.87 16.62
C SER A 287 -4.20 26.44 16.07
N VAL A 288 -5.38 25.95 15.71
CA VAL A 288 -5.55 24.63 15.06
C VAL A 288 -4.83 24.61 13.72
N TYR A 289 -4.92 25.67 12.92
CA TYR A 289 -4.21 25.76 11.64
C TYR A 289 -2.69 25.67 11.83
N SER A 290 -2.11 26.48 12.72
CA SER A 290 -0.66 26.46 13.00
C SER A 290 -0.19 25.10 13.49
N THR A 291 -0.97 24.48 14.39
CA THR A 291 -0.71 23.13 14.90
C THR A 291 -0.62 22.10 13.79
N ILE A 292 -1.57 22.14 12.84
CA ILE A 292 -1.58 21.20 11.71
C ILE A 292 -0.43 21.49 10.75
N THR A 293 -0.09 22.76 10.52
CA THR A 293 1.04 23.17 9.66
C THR A 293 2.38 22.67 10.21
N ASP A 294 2.60 22.74 11.52
CA ASP A 294 3.82 22.22 12.15
C ASP A 294 3.89 20.70 12.01
N ILE A 295 2.78 20.00 12.28
CA ILE A 295 2.69 18.55 12.07
C ILE A 295 3.00 18.18 10.60
N VAL A 296 2.47 18.93 9.62
CA VAL A 296 2.78 18.71 8.20
C VAL A 296 4.27 18.95 7.94
N SER A 297 4.86 19.99 8.52
CA SER A 297 6.28 20.32 8.37
C SER A 297 7.18 19.17 8.86
N ASP A 298 6.83 18.58 9.99
CA ASP A 298 7.60 17.48 10.58
C ASP A 298 7.40 16.18 9.81
N LEU A 299 6.18 15.90 9.36
CA LEU A 299 5.88 14.77 8.47
C LEU A 299 6.64 14.86 7.14
N CYS A 300 6.81 16.06 6.58
CA CYS A 300 7.51 16.29 5.33
C CYS A 300 9.05 16.24 5.49
N SER A 301 9.58 16.78 6.58
CA SER A 301 11.02 16.84 6.86
C SER A 301 11.60 15.53 7.41
N GLY A 302 10.74 14.57 7.77
CA GLY A 302 11.17 13.28 8.31
C GLY A 302 11.79 13.38 9.72
N VAL A 303 11.60 14.52 10.40
CA VAL A 303 12.03 14.71 11.78
C VAL A 303 11.15 13.86 12.67
N ASN A 304 11.77 12.90 13.36
CA ASN A 304 11.05 12.06 14.31
C ASN A 304 10.92 12.79 15.66
N THR A 305 9.86 13.58 15.80
CA THR A 305 9.50 14.22 17.06
C THR A 305 8.84 13.21 17.99
N LYS A 306 9.12 13.30 19.30
CA LYS A 306 8.35 12.56 20.33
C LYS A 306 7.10 13.32 20.78
N GLU A 307 6.78 14.42 20.11
CA GLU A 307 5.68 15.31 20.46
C GLU A 307 4.33 14.71 20.08
N THR A 308 3.36 14.84 20.97
CA THR A 308 1.97 14.45 20.75
C THR A 308 1.20 15.60 20.11
N ILE A 309 0.02 15.33 19.52
CA ILE A 309 -0.86 16.38 18.96
C ILE A 309 -1.21 17.46 20.00
N TYR A 310 -1.30 17.08 21.28
CA TYR A 310 -1.51 18.04 22.37
C TYR A 310 -0.31 19.00 22.51
N ASP A 311 0.92 18.48 22.40
CA ASP A 311 2.13 19.27 22.58
C ASP A 311 2.22 20.33 21.47
N TYR A 312 2.02 19.94 20.20
CA TYR A 312 1.90 20.89 19.08
C TYR A 312 0.80 21.93 19.31
N PHE A 313 -0.38 21.51 19.79
CA PHE A 313 -1.49 22.44 20.02
C PHE A 313 -1.19 23.43 21.15
N SER A 314 -0.51 22.96 22.21
CA SER A 314 -0.15 23.78 23.36
C SER A 314 0.89 24.86 23.06
N HIS A 315 1.69 24.70 21.99
CA HIS A 315 2.60 25.72 21.51
C HIS A 315 1.86 26.95 20.94
N HIS A 316 0.65 26.76 20.44
CA HIS A 316 -0.13 27.80 19.77
C HIS A 316 -1.35 28.25 20.58
N TYR A 317 -1.81 27.44 21.53
CA TYR A 317 -2.99 27.74 22.34
C TYR A 317 -2.79 27.34 23.81
N GLN A 318 -2.95 28.29 24.73
CA GLN A 318 -2.82 28.00 26.16
C GLN A 318 -4.02 27.21 26.67
N ILE A 319 -3.83 25.90 26.84
CA ILE A 319 -4.89 24.99 27.26
C ILE A 319 -4.39 23.90 28.20
N SER A 320 -5.22 23.55 29.17
CA SER A 320 -4.97 22.39 30.03
C SER A 320 -5.15 21.09 29.23
N LYS A 321 -4.39 20.04 29.59
CA LYS A 321 -4.52 18.73 28.95
C LYS A 321 -5.94 18.15 29.06
N ASN A 322 -6.63 18.42 30.18
CA ASN A 322 -8.00 17.95 30.39
C ASN A 322 -9.00 18.64 29.44
N ASP A 323 -8.85 19.95 29.24
CA ASP A 323 -9.72 20.70 28.33
C ASP A 323 -9.46 20.34 26.87
N TYR A 324 -8.20 20.07 26.51
CA TYR A 324 -7.84 19.51 25.21
C TYR A 324 -8.56 18.19 24.93
N LEU A 325 -8.47 17.23 25.86
CA LEU A 325 -9.07 15.90 25.71
C LEU A 325 -10.60 15.98 25.53
N LYS A 326 -11.24 16.91 26.24
CA LYS A 326 -12.69 17.06 26.22
C LYS A 326 -13.21 17.75 24.98
N ASN A 327 -12.52 18.80 24.51
CA ASN A 327 -13.10 19.74 23.54
C ASN A 327 -12.42 19.69 22.15
N TYR A 328 -11.15 19.27 22.06
CA TYR A 328 -10.34 19.44 20.84
C TYR A 328 -9.78 18.12 20.28
N LYS A 329 -9.47 17.13 21.12
CA LYS A 329 -8.81 15.86 20.72
C LYS A 329 -9.43 15.24 19.46
N THR A 330 -10.72 14.93 19.50
CA THR A 330 -11.40 14.24 18.38
C THR A 330 -11.34 15.03 17.07
N ARG A 331 -11.41 16.37 17.16
CA ARG A 331 -11.40 17.25 15.97
C ARG A 331 -10.00 17.36 15.39
N LEU A 332 -8.98 17.52 16.23
CA LEU A 332 -7.59 17.57 15.81
C LEU A 332 -7.11 16.22 15.27
N GLU A 333 -7.45 15.11 15.91
CA GLU A 333 -7.15 13.76 15.38
C GLU A 333 -7.80 13.54 14.01
N TYR A 334 -9.04 14.01 13.83
CA TYR A 334 -9.73 13.95 12.54
C TYR A 334 -9.04 14.82 11.48
N LEU A 335 -8.65 16.05 11.81
CA LEU A 335 -7.91 16.94 10.89
C LEU A 335 -6.53 16.36 10.54
N VAL A 336 -5.81 15.80 11.49
CA VAL A 336 -4.54 15.09 11.25
C VAL A 336 -4.77 13.86 10.36
N LYS A 337 -5.85 13.10 10.57
CA LYS A 337 -6.22 11.98 9.70
C LYS A 337 -6.52 12.44 8.29
N LEU A 338 -7.24 13.56 8.12
CA LEU A 338 -7.49 14.17 6.82
C LEU A 338 -6.21 14.63 6.14
N VAL A 339 -5.31 15.31 6.86
CA VAL A 339 -3.99 15.69 6.35
C VAL A 339 -3.21 14.49 5.88
N ARG A 340 -3.17 13.41 6.67
CA ARG A 340 -2.49 12.18 6.29
C ARG A 340 -3.11 11.54 5.05
N SER A 341 -4.44 11.56 4.96
CA SER A 341 -5.15 11.08 3.77
C SER A 341 -4.84 11.94 2.55
N GLU A 342 -4.79 13.27 2.68
CA GLU A 342 -4.48 14.17 1.57
C GLU A 342 -3.00 14.14 1.19
N LEU A 343 -2.07 14.11 2.14
CA LEU A 343 -0.67 13.79 1.89
C LEU A 343 -0.57 12.50 1.10
N SER A 344 -1.24 11.44 1.56
CA SER A 344 -1.30 10.19 0.82
C SER A 344 -1.89 10.39 -0.58
N ASN A 345 -3.03 11.06 -0.74
CA ASN A 345 -3.68 11.28 -2.03
C ASN A 345 -2.84 12.10 -3.01
N TYR A 346 -2.14 13.14 -2.55
CA TYR A 346 -1.27 13.96 -3.41
C TYR A 346 0.00 13.21 -3.82
N MET A 347 0.54 12.38 -2.93
CA MET A 347 1.57 11.41 -3.31
C MET A 347 1.05 10.36 -4.32
N LEU A 348 -0.27 10.24 -4.50
CA LEU A 348 -0.94 9.30 -5.40
C LEU A 348 -1.48 9.93 -6.70
N ASN A 349 -1.82 11.23 -6.72
CA ASN A 349 -2.57 11.92 -7.80
C ASN A 349 -1.71 12.85 -8.69
N GLU A 350 -0.39 12.80 -8.61
CA GLU A 350 0.51 13.37 -9.64
C GLU A 350 0.68 12.48 -10.89
N THR A 351 -0.19 11.47 -11.04
CA THR A 351 -0.48 10.73 -12.29
C THR A 351 -1.44 11.49 -13.18
#